data_AF-A0A2Z5T316-F1
#
_entry.id   AF-A0A2Z5T316-F1
#
_cell.length_a   1.000
_cell.length_b   1.000
_cell.length_c   1.000
_cell.angle_alpha   90.00
_cell.angle_beta   90.00
_cell.angle_gamma   90.00
#
_symmetry.space_group_name_H-M   'P 1'
#
loop_
_entity.id
_entity.type
_entity.pdbx_description
1 polymer ?
#
loop_
_entity_poly.entity_id
_entity_poly.type
_entity_poly.pdbx_seq_one_letter_code
_entity_poly.pdbx_strand_id
1 'polypeptide(L)'
;MINQFKDWLKVRLSRALAPEIDRQLEVDQKLEEVRLYGVAPWYKENFWEPPVQLALRDLCRPGYVVFDVGANFGGLTTVMSRMVGPRGVVCSFEASPRIVDKCQRNIVLSGCSNVQLFHTAVYHKSYGTVPIYLGSHLNDSIYTNQQNKSATYHVSTIALDDFVEHTGLIPELVKMDIEGAEFDAVKGMNKTIKSAKPHLILETQPEDTNCLDFLREAGYISIDLNTYQIIENSQDYPKGVGIRNNLYIHQDRLSEVVYNPPFNFEEYASLETTDFETKTNGSIYLRTPLILDKGRYLIDIDFVAQGEDNDLTCGVKVGEKIIFRYHAYSNLLASSYRDWVIHLSETSKVDFYFEFLNGTKDKTLSIQGAKIRKVTNFQNQPTNLYI
;
A
#
# COMPACT_ATOMS: atom_id res chain seq x y z
N MET A 1 7.29 -58.48 11.71
CA MET A 1 7.75 -58.49 10.30
C MET A 1 6.70 -57.91 9.34
N ILE A 2 5.45 -58.37 9.35
CA ILE A 2 4.38 -57.88 8.42
C ILE A 2 4.01 -56.40 8.63
N ASN A 3 3.95 -55.90 9.86
CA ASN A 3 3.61 -54.49 10.13
C ASN A 3 4.71 -53.51 9.70
N GLN A 4 5.98 -53.86 9.91
CA GLN A 4 7.12 -53.05 9.43
C GLN A 4 7.16 -52.98 7.90
N PHE A 5 6.79 -54.06 7.21
CA PHE A 5 6.69 -54.06 5.75
C PHE A 5 5.54 -53.17 5.26
N LYS A 6 4.38 -53.18 5.93
CA LYS A 6 3.25 -52.29 5.61
C LYS A 6 3.58 -50.82 5.83
N ASP A 7 4.23 -50.47 6.93
CA ASP A 7 4.61 -49.08 7.22
C ASP A 7 5.68 -48.58 6.23
N TRP A 8 6.65 -49.44 5.90
CA TRP A 8 7.63 -49.15 4.86
C TRP A 8 6.97 -48.94 3.50
N LEU A 9 6.01 -49.80 3.11
CA LEU A 9 5.27 -49.67 1.86
C LEU A 9 4.44 -48.38 1.82
N LYS A 10 3.80 -48.02 2.94
CA LYS A 10 2.96 -46.82 3.07
C LYS A 10 3.77 -45.53 2.94
N VAL A 11 4.97 -45.48 3.53
CA VAL A 11 5.91 -44.35 3.37
C VAL A 11 6.48 -44.28 1.95
N ARG A 12 6.73 -45.43 1.32
CA ARG A 12 7.24 -45.46 -0.06
C ARG A 12 6.18 -45.04 -1.07
N LEU A 13 4.94 -45.50 -0.88
CA LEU A 13 3.77 -45.11 -1.67
C LEU A 13 3.42 -43.65 -1.47
N SER A 14 3.44 -43.12 -0.24
CA SER A 14 3.19 -41.69 0.00
C SER A 14 4.26 -40.82 -0.66
N ARG A 15 5.55 -41.21 -0.61
CA ARG A 15 6.62 -40.47 -1.30
C ARG A 15 6.54 -40.56 -2.82
N ALA A 16 6.05 -41.67 -3.37
CA ALA A 16 5.90 -41.84 -4.81
C ALA A 16 4.65 -41.12 -5.35
N LEU A 17 3.58 -41.07 -4.56
CA LEU A 17 2.30 -40.49 -4.95
C LEU A 17 2.18 -39.01 -4.57
N ALA A 18 2.90 -38.52 -3.56
CA ALA A 18 2.84 -37.12 -3.15
C ALA A 18 3.14 -36.14 -4.30
N PRO A 19 4.18 -36.32 -5.14
CA PRO A 19 4.43 -35.41 -6.26
C PRO A 19 3.29 -35.38 -7.30
N GLU A 20 2.61 -36.51 -7.51
CA GLU A 20 1.50 -36.62 -8.45
C GLU A 20 0.19 -36.07 -7.85
N ILE A 21 -0.02 -36.25 -6.54
CA ILE A 21 -1.11 -35.61 -5.78
C ILE A 21 -0.92 -34.10 -5.76
N ASP A 22 0.30 -33.63 -5.49
CA ASP A 22 0.66 -32.21 -5.49
C ASP A 22 0.47 -31.60 -6.89
N ARG A 23 0.81 -32.34 -7.96
CA ARG A 23 0.54 -31.93 -9.35
C ARG A 23 -0.97 -31.90 -9.65
N GLN A 24 -1.74 -32.92 -9.28
CA GLN A 24 -3.20 -32.97 -9.51
C GLN A 24 -3.98 -31.93 -8.71
N LEU A 25 -3.48 -31.57 -7.53
CA LEU A 25 -4.05 -30.53 -6.69
C LEU A 25 -3.51 -29.13 -7.04
N GLU A 26 -2.60 -29.05 -8.02
CA GLU A 26 -1.90 -27.82 -8.44
C GLU A 26 -1.26 -27.10 -7.26
N VAL A 27 -0.70 -27.84 -6.30
CA VAL A 27 -0.20 -27.29 -5.03
C VAL A 27 0.91 -26.29 -5.28
N ASP A 28 1.85 -26.57 -6.19
CA ASP A 28 2.93 -25.63 -6.53
C ASP A 28 2.42 -24.36 -7.23
N GLN A 29 1.39 -24.48 -8.08
CA GLN A 29 0.79 -23.35 -8.78
C GLN A 29 -0.06 -22.49 -7.82
N LYS A 30 -0.80 -23.14 -6.91
CA LYS A 30 -1.49 -22.47 -5.78
C LYS A 30 -0.52 -21.88 -4.77
N LEU A 31 0.64 -22.49 -4.56
CA LEU A 31 1.70 -21.93 -3.72
C LEU A 31 2.40 -20.76 -4.42
N GLU A 32 2.53 -20.77 -5.75
CA GLU A 32 2.97 -19.61 -6.53
C GLU A 32 1.93 -18.48 -6.54
N GLU A 33 0.63 -18.77 -6.68
CA GLU A 33 -0.43 -17.77 -6.47
C GLU A 33 -0.40 -17.23 -5.03
N VAL A 34 -0.20 -18.09 -4.03
CA VAL A 34 -0.01 -17.67 -2.62
C VAL A 34 1.30 -16.89 -2.41
N ARG A 35 2.32 -17.07 -3.24
CA ARG A 35 3.56 -16.27 -3.23
C ARG A 35 3.41 -14.93 -3.96
N LEU A 36 2.60 -14.88 -5.01
CA LEU A 36 2.24 -13.64 -5.73
C LEU A 36 1.37 -12.72 -4.87
N TYR A 37 0.54 -13.30 -3.98
CA TYR A 37 -0.33 -12.58 -3.04
C TYR A 37 0.09 -12.73 -1.57
N GLY A 38 1.32 -13.19 -1.33
CA GLY A 38 1.85 -13.39 0.01
C GLY A 38 2.21 -12.05 0.64
N VAL A 39 1.49 -11.66 1.69
CA VAL A 39 1.95 -10.55 2.52
C VAL A 39 3.24 -10.97 3.20
N ALA A 40 4.25 -10.11 3.13
CA ALA A 40 5.51 -10.34 3.82
C ALA A 40 5.20 -10.59 5.31
N PRO A 41 5.75 -11.65 5.93
CA PRO A 41 5.62 -11.84 7.36
C PRO A 41 6.02 -10.57 8.10
N TRP A 42 5.43 -10.33 9.27
CA TRP A 42 5.62 -9.09 10.06
C TRP A 42 7.08 -8.67 10.32
N TYR A 43 8.03 -9.61 10.22
CA TYR A 43 9.47 -9.40 10.41
C TYR A 43 10.27 -9.16 9.11
N LYS A 44 9.62 -9.19 7.94
CA LYS A 44 10.23 -8.92 6.63
C LYS A 44 9.75 -7.60 6.03
N GLU A 45 10.47 -7.11 5.02
CA GLU A 45 10.12 -5.90 4.29
C GLU A 45 8.79 -6.02 3.56
N ASN A 46 7.95 -5.00 3.72
CA ASN A 46 6.71 -4.83 2.98
C ASN A 46 6.92 -3.69 1.98
N PHE A 47 6.53 -3.89 0.72
CA PHE A 47 6.70 -2.92 -0.36
C PHE A 47 5.38 -2.46 -0.99
N TRP A 48 4.25 -2.80 -0.38
CA TRP A 48 2.93 -2.33 -0.84
C TRP A 48 2.76 -0.86 -0.47
N GLU A 49 2.43 0.00 -1.44
CA GLU A 49 2.21 1.43 -1.23
C GLU A 49 3.26 2.12 -0.32
N PRO A 50 4.54 2.19 -0.72
CA PRO A 50 5.61 2.67 0.15
C PRO A 50 5.37 4.04 0.82
N PRO A 51 4.80 5.06 0.13
CA PRO A 51 4.47 6.34 0.77
C PRO A 51 3.45 6.21 1.91
N VAL A 52 2.43 5.36 1.73
CA VAL A 52 1.41 5.08 2.75
C VAL A 52 2.05 4.36 3.94
N GLN A 53 2.88 3.34 3.72
CA GLN A 53 3.59 2.67 4.81
C GLN A 53 4.43 3.64 5.66
N LEU A 54 5.09 4.60 5.00
CA LEU A 54 5.87 5.62 5.70
C LEU A 54 4.97 6.53 6.56
N ALA A 55 3.80 6.92 6.06
CA ALA A 55 2.82 7.66 6.83
C ALA A 55 2.25 6.83 7.99
N LEU A 56 1.93 5.56 7.77
CA LEU A 56 1.48 4.64 8.82
C LEU A 56 2.53 4.48 9.92
N ARG A 57 3.82 4.34 9.58
CA ARG A 57 4.91 4.32 10.56
C ARG A 57 4.93 5.60 11.39
N ASP A 58 4.80 6.76 10.74
CA ASP A 58 4.95 8.06 11.37
C ASP A 58 3.72 8.46 12.22
N LEU A 59 2.54 7.90 11.93
CA LEU A 59 1.26 8.27 12.56
C LEU A 59 0.75 7.24 13.58
N CYS A 60 0.97 5.93 13.36
CA CYS A 60 0.58 4.90 14.31
C CYS A 60 1.47 4.96 15.56
N ARG A 61 0.85 4.96 16.75
CA ARG A 61 1.57 4.91 18.03
C ARG A 61 1.16 3.72 18.88
N PRO A 62 2.04 3.21 19.76
CA PRO A 62 1.72 2.11 20.65
C PRO A 62 0.46 2.38 21.48
N GLY A 63 -0.52 1.47 21.43
CA GLY A 63 -1.79 1.57 22.15
C GLY A 63 -2.94 2.20 21.36
N TYR A 64 -2.68 2.71 20.16
CA TYR A 64 -3.74 3.33 19.33
C TYR A 64 -4.73 2.29 18.80
N VAL A 65 -5.96 2.74 18.61
CA VAL A 65 -6.96 2.06 17.78
C VAL A 65 -6.83 2.65 16.37
N VAL A 66 -6.69 1.80 15.36
CA VAL A 66 -6.58 2.23 13.96
C VAL A 66 -7.46 1.36 13.07
N PHE A 67 -8.06 1.96 12.04
CA PHE A 67 -8.93 1.26 11.10
C PHE A 67 -8.25 1.10 9.75
N ASP A 68 -8.31 -0.11 9.19
CA ASP A 68 -7.86 -0.42 7.82
C ASP A 68 -9.09 -0.77 6.98
N VAL A 69 -9.61 0.19 6.22
CA VAL A 69 -10.83 0.04 5.42
C VAL A 69 -10.44 -0.30 3.98
N GLY A 70 -10.82 -1.48 3.53
CA GLY A 70 -10.25 -2.08 2.32
C GLY A 70 -8.92 -2.78 2.62
N ALA A 71 -8.94 -3.66 3.63
CA ALA A 71 -7.76 -4.33 4.13
C ALA A 71 -7.08 -5.23 3.07
N ASN A 72 -7.80 -5.62 2.02
CA ASN A 72 -7.32 -6.42 0.90
C ASN A 72 -6.60 -7.68 1.43
N PHE A 73 -5.38 -7.99 0.99
CA PHE A 73 -4.64 -9.15 1.49
C PHE A 73 -4.07 -8.99 2.92
N GLY A 74 -4.33 -7.87 3.60
CA GLY A 74 -3.80 -7.58 4.94
C GLY A 74 -2.39 -6.97 4.93
N GLY A 75 -1.92 -6.49 3.78
CA GLY A 75 -0.58 -5.93 3.62
C GLY A 75 -0.32 -4.77 4.59
N LEU A 76 -1.13 -3.72 4.52
CA LEU A 76 -1.01 -2.55 5.41
C LEU A 76 -1.55 -2.81 6.81
N THR A 77 -2.57 -3.68 6.96
CA THR A 77 -3.03 -4.19 8.27
C THR A 77 -1.86 -4.69 9.13
N THR A 78 -0.94 -5.49 8.57
CA THR A 78 0.21 -6.02 9.34
C THR A 78 1.18 -4.92 9.79
N VAL A 79 1.37 -3.89 8.96
CA VAL A 79 2.19 -2.72 9.29
C VAL A 79 1.56 -1.95 10.45
N MET A 80 0.26 -1.65 10.36
CA MET A 80 -0.49 -1.00 11.43
C MET A 80 -0.43 -1.80 12.74
N SER A 81 -0.69 -3.11 12.67
CA SER A 81 -0.65 -4.04 13.79
C SER A 81 0.68 -3.98 14.54
N ARG A 82 1.79 -3.95 13.80
CA ARG A 82 3.13 -3.80 14.36
C ARG A 82 3.34 -2.44 15.03
N MET A 83 2.96 -1.35 14.36
CA MET A 83 3.21 0.00 14.84
C MET A 83 2.40 0.36 16.09
N VAL A 84 1.13 -0.06 16.16
CA VAL A 84 0.29 0.15 17.35
C VAL A 84 0.64 -0.81 18.50
N GLY A 85 1.42 -1.85 18.21
CA GLY A 85 1.94 -2.78 19.19
C GLY A 85 0.87 -3.58 19.94
N PRO A 86 1.26 -4.44 20.90
CA PRO A 86 0.37 -5.41 21.53
C PRO A 86 -0.75 -4.79 22.39
N ARG A 87 -0.67 -3.49 22.70
CA ARG A 87 -1.72 -2.76 23.43
C ARG A 87 -2.67 -1.99 22.52
N GLY A 88 -2.32 -1.81 21.25
CA GLY A 88 -3.20 -1.19 20.27
C GLY A 88 -4.16 -2.19 19.66
N VAL A 89 -5.08 -1.71 18.83
CA VAL A 89 -6.08 -2.52 18.12
C VAL A 89 -6.15 -2.06 16.67
N VAL A 90 -6.15 -3.02 15.74
CA VAL A 90 -6.45 -2.77 14.33
C VAL A 90 -7.82 -3.35 14.00
N CYS A 91 -8.74 -2.53 13.54
CA CYS A 91 -10.01 -3.00 12.97
C CYS A 91 -9.91 -2.95 11.45
N SER A 92 -9.76 -4.12 10.83
CA SER A 92 -9.63 -4.28 9.40
C SER A 92 -10.99 -4.64 8.79
N PHE A 93 -11.38 -3.98 7.70
CA PHE A 93 -12.63 -4.22 7.00
C PHE A 93 -12.32 -4.65 5.57
N GLU A 94 -12.84 -5.81 5.15
CA GLU A 94 -12.70 -6.33 3.80
C GLU A 94 -14.07 -6.76 3.28
N ALA A 95 -14.45 -6.27 2.10
CA ALA A 95 -15.78 -6.48 1.54
C ALA A 95 -15.85 -7.68 0.61
N SER A 96 -14.77 -8.07 -0.08
CA SER A 96 -14.78 -9.14 -1.06
C SER A 96 -14.70 -10.52 -0.40
N PRO A 97 -15.70 -11.40 -0.65
CA PRO A 97 -15.63 -12.80 -0.24
C PRO A 97 -14.44 -13.56 -0.84
N ARG A 98 -13.85 -13.10 -1.96
CA ARG A 98 -12.67 -13.75 -2.57
C ARG A 98 -11.38 -13.43 -1.85
N ILE A 99 -11.34 -12.32 -1.13
CA ILE A 99 -10.14 -11.73 -0.56
C ILE A 99 -10.10 -11.93 0.96
N VAL A 100 -11.24 -11.84 1.63
CA VAL A 100 -11.33 -11.89 3.10
C VAL A 100 -10.66 -13.13 3.72
N ASP A 101 -10.82 -14.32 3.12
CA ASP A 101 -10.17 -15.55 3.61
C ASP A 101 -8.63 -15.48 3.47
N LYS A 102 -8.15 -14.85 2.40
CA LYS A 102 -6.71 -14.64 2.17
C LYS A 102 -6.16 -13.60 3.14
N CYS A 103 -6.91 -12.52 3.36
CA CYS A 103 -6.61 -11.51 4.38
C CYS A 103 -6.44 -12.14 5.76
N GLN A 104 -7.44 -12.92 6.19
CA GLN A 104 -7.43 -13.62 7.48
C GLN A 104 -6.21 -14.54 7.60
N ARG A 105 -5.93 -15.32 6.56
CA ARG A 105 -4.76 -16.22 6.54
C ARG A 105 -3.46 -15.44 6.69
N ASN A 106 -3.30 -14.32 5.98
CA ASN A 106 -2.11 -13.50 6.05
C ASN A 106 -1.92 -12.83 7.41
N ILE A 107 -3.01 -12.33 8.03
CA ILE A 107 -3.00 -11.79 9.39
C ILE A 107 -2.50 -12.85 10.38
N VAL A 108 -3.03 -14.08 10.29
CA VAL A 108 -2.65 -15.20 11.17
C VAL A 108 -1.20 -15.62 10.95
N LEU A 109 -0.78 -15.80 9.69
CA LEU A 109 0.61 -16.17 9.35
C LEU A 109 1.61 -15.09 9.73
N SER A 110 1.17 -13.83 9.77
CA SER A 110 1.97 -12.69 10.24
C SER A 110 1.95 -12.55 11.76
N GLY A 111 1.35 -13.47 12.51
CA GLY A 111 1.38 -13.46 13.98
C GLY A 111 0.71 -12.22 14.61
N CYS A 112 -0.17 -11.54 13.87
CA CYS A 112 -0.88 -10.38 14.36
C CYS A 112 -1.89 -10.80 15.43
N SER A 113 -1.62 -10.43 16.69
CA SER A 113 -2.47 -10.78 17.84
C SER A 113 -3.49 -9.70 18.22
N ASN A 114 -3.42 -8.54 17.57
CA ASN A 114 -4.17 -7.33 17.90
C ASN A 114 -5.02 -6.82 16.72
N VAL A 115 -5.35 -7.69 15.77
CA VAL A 115 -6.16 -7.38 14.58
C VAL A 115 -7.51 -8.07 14.70
N GLN A 116 -8.58 -7.34 14.39
CA GLN A 116 -9.93 -7.88 14.18
C GLN A 116 -10.34 -7.62 12.73
N LEU A 117 -10.63 -8.68 11.98
CA LEU A 117 -11.08 -8.59 10.59
C LEU A 117 -12.60 -8.72 10.49
N PHE A 118 -13.22 -7.79 9.80
CA PHE A 118 -14.67 -7.74 9.57
C PHE A 118 -14.98 -7.92 8.09
N HIS A 119 -15.74 -8.97 7.76
CA HIS A 119 -16.24 -9.20 6.40
C HIS A 119 -17.49 -8.36 6.15
N THR A 120 -17.31 -7.11 5.72
CA THR A 120 -18.39 -6.15 5.51
C THR A 120 -17.90 -5.01 4.63
N ALA A 121 -18.81 -4.41 3.86
CA ALA A 121 -18.52 -3.16 3.16
C ALA A 121 -18.68 -1.98 4.13
N VAL A 122 -17.67 -1.13 4.24
CA VAL A 122 -17.83 0.16 4.93
C VAL A 122 -18.56 1.11 4.00
N TYR A 123 -19.62 1.75 4.49
CA TYR A 123 -20.51 2.55 3.67
C TYR A 123 -21.20 3.64 4.49
N HIS A 124 -22.09 4.43 3.86
CA HIS A 124 -22.75 5.55 4.53
C HIS A 124 -23.84 5.13 5.54
N LYS A 125 -24.30 3.86 5.50
CA LYS A 125 -25.36 3.31 6.36
C LYS A 125 -25.09 1.85 6.71
N SER A 126 -25.42 1.45 7.93
CA SER A 126 -25.39 0.06 8.39
C SER A 126 -26.61 -0.74 7.96
N TYR A 127 -26.49 -2.08 8.01
CA TYR A 127 -27.57 -3.05 7.79
C TYR A 127 -28.19 -3.04 6.40
N GLY A 128 -27.53 -2.38 5.43
CA GLY A 128 -27.84 -2.50 4.02
C GLY A 128 -27.07 -3.65 3.38
N THR A 129 -27.26 -3.80 2.07
CA THR A 129 -26.47 -4.71 1.24
C THR A 129 -25.98 -3.97 0.00
N VAL A 130 -24.73 -4.16 -0.36
CA VAL A 130 -24.14 -3.63 -1.60
C VAL A 130 -23.67 -4.76 -2.51
N PRO A 131 -23.75 -4.57 -3.84
CA PRO A 131 -23.18 -5.53 -4.79
C PRO A 131 -21.64 -5.52 -4.70
N ILE A 132 -21.02 -6.64 -5.06
CA ILE A 132 -19.58 -6.74 -5.33
C ILE A 132 -19.39 -7.20 -6.77
N TYR A 133 -18.66 -6.38 -7.54
CA TYR A 133 -18.27 -6.63 -8.91
C TYR A 133 -16.80 -7.05 -8.95
N LEU A 134 -16.54 -8.19 -9.59
CA LEU A 134 -15.20 -8.75 -9.60
C LEU A 134 -14.27 -8.01 -10.55
N GLY A 135 -13.15 -7.51 -10.04
CA GLY A 135 -12.10 -6.86 -10.84
C GLY A 135 -11.12 -7.86 -11.44
N SER A 136 -10.29 -7.39 -12.38
CA SER A 136 -9.03 -8.06 -12.71
C SER A 136 -8.06 -7.93 -11.54
N HIS A 137 -7.15 -8.89 -11.37
CA HIS A 137 -6.11 -8.89 -10.33
C HIS A 137 -6.60 -8.71 -8.87
N LEU A 138 -7.87 -9.02 -8.59
CA LEU A 138 -8.49 -8.96 -7.26
C LEU A 138 -8.76 -7.53 -6.74
N ASN A 139 -8.92 -6.55 -7.63
CA ASN A 139 -9.48 -5.22 -7.32
C ASN A 139 -11.01 -5.27 -7.41
N ASP A 140 -11.64 -6.03 -6.53
CA ASP A 140 -13.10 -6.15 -6.49
C ASP A 140 -13.70 -4.85 -5.89
N SER A 141 -14.72 -4.28 -6.54
CA SER A 141 -15.33 -3.00 -6.14
C SER A 141 -16.84 -3.14 -5.97
N ILE A 142 -17.45 -2.26 -5.18
CA ILE A 142 -18.91 -2.13 -5.11
C ILE A 142 -19.49 -1.35 -6.29
N TYR A 143 -18.63 -0.77 -7.13
CA TYR A 143 -19.00 -0.04 -8.35
C TYR A 143 -18.50 -0.75 -9.61
N THR A 144 -19.11 -0.46 -10.75
CA THR A 144 -18.70 -1.00 -12.06
C THR A 144 -18.85 0.06 -13.15
N ASN A 145 -17.80 0.22 -13.95
CA ASN A 145 -17.84 1.06 -15.17
C ASN A 145 -18.36 0.29 -16.40
N GLN A 146 -18.58 -1.03 -16.27
CA GLN A 146 -19.09 -1.88 -17.36
C GLN A 146 -20.61 -1.99 -17.27
N GLN A 147 -21.29 -1.39 -18.26
CA GLN A 147 -22.73 -1.58 -18.45
C GLN A 147 -23.02 -3.07 -18.68
N ASN A 148 -23.98 -3.64 -17.93
CA ASN A 148 -24.42 -5.04 -17.97
C ASN A 148 -23.55 -6.09 -17.27
N LYS A 149 -22.52 -5.71 -16.50
CA LYS A 149 -21.83 -6.68 -15.63
C LYS A 149 -22.73 -7.00 -14.44
N SER A 150 -23.08 -8.27 -14.27
CA SER A 150 -23.84 -8.72 -13.09
C SER A 150 -22.94 -8.75 -11.86
N ALA A 151 -23.44 -8.24 -10.74
CA ALA A 151 -22.79 -8.39 -9.44
C ALA A 151 -22.66 -9.88 -9.12
N THR A 152 -21.51 -10.29 -8.59
CA THR A 152 -21.27 -11.70 -8.26
C THR A 152 -21.68 -12.02 -6.83
N TYR A 153 -21.47 -11.07 -5.91
CA TYR A 153 -21.82 -11.22 -4.51
C TYR A 153 -22.61 -10.01 -4.01
N HIS A 154 -23.27 -10.19 -2.87
CA HIS A 154 -23.84 -9.10 -2.08
C HIS A 154 -23.31 -9.24 -0.66
N VAL A 155 -22.90 -8.13 -0.07
CA VAL A 155 -22.34 -8.09 1.28
C VAL A 155 -23.03 -7.04 2.12
N SER A 156 -23.11 -7.30 3.42
CA SER A 156 -23.69 -6.35 4.37
C SER A 156 -22.85 -5.08 4.45
N THR A 157 -23.50 -3.96 4.77
CA THR A 157 -22.82 -2.70 5.01
C THR A 157 -22.73 -2.35 6.50
N ILE A 158 -21.70 -1.60 6.86
CA ILE A 158 -21.53 -0.96 8.16
C ILE A 158 -21.15 0.51 7.99
N ALA A 159 -21.77 1.40 8.74
CA ALA A 159 -21.30 2.77 8.91
C ALA A 159 -20.32 2.82 10.09
N LEU A 160 -19.16 3.47 9.93
CA LEU A 160 -18.15 3.48 11.00
C LEU A 160 -18.63 4.21 12.26
N ASP A 161 -19.52 5.20 12.14
CA ASP A 161 -20.13 5.82 13.33
C ASP A 161 -20.90 4.80 14.17
N ASP A 162 -21.68 3.91 13.53
CA ASP A 162 -22.43 2.86 14.24
C ASP A 162 -21.48 1.81 14.83
N PHE A 163 -20.38 1.49 14.13
CA PHE A 163 -19.33 0.60 14.62
C PHE A 163 -18.64 1.16 15.87
N VAL A 164 -18.25 2.43 15.84
CA VAL A 164 -17.64 3.14 16.98
C VAL A 164 -18.60 3.18 18.16
N GLU A 165 -19.88 3.50 17.92
CA GLU A 165 -20.91 3.53 18.97
C GLU A 165 -21.12 2.16 19.64
N HIS A 166 -21.14 1.07 18.87
CA HIS A 166 -21.35 -0.28 19.41
C HIS A 166 -20.13 -0.85 20.12
N THR A 167 -18.93 -0.56 19.64
CA THR A 167 -17.69 -1.20 20.14
C THR A 167 -16.95 -0.34 21.17
N GLY A 168 -17.16 0.98 21.16
CA GLY A 168 -16.36 1.93 21.91
C GLY A 168 -14.93 2.12 21.37
N LEU A 169 -14.59 1.49 20.24
CA LEU A 169 -13.28 1.60 19.60
C LEU A 169 -13.24 2.88 18.74
N ILE A 170 -12.63 3.95 19.27
CA ILE A 170 -12.51 5.23 18.58
C ILE A 170 -11.17 5.28 17.85
N PRO A 171 -11.13 5.42 16.51
CA PRO A 171 -9.87 5.40 15.76
C PRO A 171 -9.06 6.68 15.96
N GLU A 172 -7.75 6.54 16.06
CA GLU A 172 -6.77 7.63 15.94
C GLU A 172 -6.35 7.87 14.47
N LEU A 173 -6.42 6.80 13.66
CA LEU A 173 -6.08 6.80 12.24
C LEU A 173 -7.02 5.86 11.48
N VAL A 174 -7.45 6.28 10.30
CA VAL A 174 -8.20 5.45 9.34
C VAL A 174 -7.46 5.46 8.00
N LYS A 175 -7.04 4.30 7.50
CA LYS A 175 -6.67 4.13 6.09
C LYS A 175 -7.89 3.65 5.33
N MET A 176 -8.10 4.18 4.13
CA MET A 176 -9.24 3.81 3.29
C MET A 176 -8.83 3.78 1.82
N ASP A 177 -9.14 2.66 1.20
CA ASP A 177 -8.86 2.36 -0.21
C ASP A 177 -9.81 1.23 -0.58
N ILE A 178 -10.94 1.61 -1.14
CA ILE A 178 -12.10 0.74 -1.37
C ILE A 178 -12.65 0.93 -2.78
N GLU A 179 -11.77 1.31 -3.70
CA GLU A 179 -12.00 1.32 -5.15
C GLU A 179 -13.25 2.13 -5.54
N GLY A 180 -13.36 3.36 -5.02
CA GLY A 180 -14.36 4.36 -5.40
C GLY A 180 -15.49 4.60 -4.40
N ALA A 181 -15.52 3.87 -3.28
CA ALA A 181 -16.54 4.02 -2.24
C ALA A 181 -16.14 4.92 -1.06
N GLU A 182 -14.99 5.59 -1.17
CA GLU A 182 -14.37 6.36 -0.10
C GLU A 182 -15.32 7.45 0.41
N PHE A 183 -15.99 8.18 -0.49
CA PHE A 183 -16.89 9.26 -0.09
C PHE A 183 -18.12 8.74 0.67
N ASP A 184 -18.66 7.57 0.30
CA ASP A 184 -19.75 6.96 1.04
C ASP A 184 -19.33 6.49 2.43
N ALA A 185 -18.15 5.87 2.55
CA ALA A 185 -17.58 5.48 3.82
C ALA A 185 -17.30 6.70 4.72
N VAL A 186 -16.75 7.79 4.17
CA VAL A 186 -16.52 9.06 4.87
C VAL A 186 -17.84 9.66 5.39
N LYS A 187 -18.91 9.64 4.60
CA LYS A 187 -20.26 10.05 5.07
C LYS A 187 -20.76 9.19 6.23
N GLY A 188 -20.42 7.90 6.23
CA GLY A 188 -20.75 6.95 7.31
C GLY A 188 -19.95 7.11 8.60
N MET A 189 -18.98 8.03 8.64
CA MET A 189 -18.14 8.31 9.81
C MET A 189 -18.15 9.79 10.23
N ASN A 190 -19.16 10.55 9.80
CA ASN A 190 -19.24 12.01 9.98
C ASN A 190 -19.21 12.43 11.46
N LYS A 191 -19.89 11.68 12.36
CA LYS A 191 -19.86 12.00 13.80
C LYS A 191 -18.44 11.81 14.33
N THR A 192 -17.78 10.70 13.98
CA THR A 192 -16.41 10.38 14.37
C THR A 192 -15.40 11.40 13.85
N ILE A 193 -15.54 11.85 12.59
CA ILE A 193 -14.73 12.92 11.98
C ILE A 193 -14.81 14.21 12.80
N LYS A 194 -16.02 14.57 13.26
CA LYS A 194 -16.26 15.80 14.02
C LYS A 194 -15.82 15.72 15.48
N SER A 195 -16.05 14.58 16.13
CA SER A 195 -15.81 14.42 17.56
C SER A 195 -14.38 13.97 17.88
N ALA A 196 -13.91 12.91 17.23
CA ALA A 196 -12.60 12.29 17.50
C ALA A 196 -11.48 12.85 16.63
N LYS A 197 -11.83 13.41 15.46
CA LYS A 197 -10.89 14.01 14.51
C LYS A 197 -9.72 13.06 14.16
N PRO A 198 -9.99 11.80 13.74
CA PRO A 198 -8.92 10.86 13.39
C PRO A 198 -8.09 11.40 12.23
N HIS A 199 -6.81 11.04 12.16
CA HIS A 199 -6.07 11.20 10.90
C HIS A 199 -6.67 10.24 9.85
N LEU A 200 -6.69 10.65 8.57
CA LEU A 200 -7.21 9.81 7.50
C LEU A 200 -6.16 9.68 6.40
N ILE A 201 -5.95 8.47 5.86
CA ILE A 201 -5.21 8.27 4.61
C ILE A 201 -6.19 7.69 3.61
N LEU A 202 -6.50 8.44 2.55
CA LEU A 202 -7.47 8.02 1.54
C LEU A 202 -6.77 7.86 0.19
N GLU A 203 -7.02 6.74 -0.49
CA GLU A 203 -6.80 6.66 -1.93
C GLU A 203 -7.81 7.58 -2.63
N THR A 204 -7.36 8.32 -3.65
CA THR A 204 -8.19 9.28 -4.37
C THR A 204 -7.77 9.36 -5.82
N GLN A 205 -8.75 9.59 -6.69
CA GLN A 205 -8.50 10.02 -8.06
C GLN A 205 -8.49 11.56 -8.06
N PRO A 206 -7.49 12.23 -8.66
CA PRO A 206 -7.40 13.69 -8.64
C PRO A 206 -8.66 14.43 -9.09
N GLU A 207 -9.40 13.86 -10.03
CA GLU A 207 -10.63 14.42 -10.59
C GLU A 207 -11.85 14.28 -9.66
N ASP A 208 -11.83 13.37 -8.69
CA ASP A 208 -12.89 13.20 -7.69
C ASP A 208 -12.55 13.99 -6.42
N THR A 209 -13.17 15.15 -6.26
CA THR A 209 -12.94 16.03 -5.10
C THR A 209 -13.91 15.81 -3.95
N ASN A 210 -14.84 14.85 -4.01
CA ASN A 210 -15.91 14.75 -3.02
C ASN A 210 -15.39 14.56 -1.58
N CYS A 211 -14.42 13.66 -1.40
CA CYS A 211 -13.74 13.46 -0.10
C CYS A 211 -12.96 14.71 0.33
N LEU A 212 -12.24 15.33 -0.62
CA LEU A 212 -11.43 16.52 -0.37
C LEU A 212 -12.32 17.66 0.15
N ASP A 213 -13.37 17.99 -0.58
CA ASP A 213 -14.28 19.09 -0.27
C ASP A 213 -14.94 18.87 1.10
N PHE A 214 -15.48 17.67 1.34
CA PHE A 214 -16.15 17.33 2.60
C PHE A 214 -15.22 17.41 3.82
N LEU A 215 -14.00 16.88 3.71
CA LEU A 215 -13.04 16.88 4.82
C LEU A 215 -12.47 18.28 5.06
N ARG A 216 -12.26 19.07 4.02
CA ARG A 216 -11.85 20.48 4.16
C ARG A 216 -12.90 21.32 4.88
N GLU A 217 -14.18 21.15 4.52
CA GLU A 217 -15.29 21.78 5.25
C GLU A 217 -15.32 21.36 6.74
N ALA A 218 -14.90 20.13 7.03
CA ALA A 218 -14.76 19.62 8.40
C ALA A 218 -13.46 20.06 9.12
N GLY A 219 -12.65 20.95 8.52
CA GLY A 219 -11.44 21.51 9.15
C GLY A 219 -10.17 20.70 8.93
N TYR A 220 -10.14 19.78 7.96
CA TYR A 220 -8.95 19.02 7.61
C TYR A 220 -8.11 19.73 6.55
N ILE A 221 -6.80 19.59 6.66
CA ILE A 221 -5.87 19.84 5.56
C ILE A 221 -5.61 18.52 4.81
N SER A 222 -5.43 18.58 3.50
CA SER A 222 -5.05 17.42 2.68
C SER A 222 -3.62 17.56 2.22
N ILE A 223 -2.82 16.49 2.36
CA ILE A 223 -1.41 16.45 1.94
C ILE A 223 -1.23 15.23 1.03
N ASP A 224 -0.76 15.44 -0.20
CA ASP A 224 -0.36 14.33 -1.08
C ASP A 224 0.89 13.65 -0.50
N LEU A 225 0.80 12.35 -0.21
CA LEU A 225 1.89 11.58 0.39
C LEU A 225 3.08 11.35 -0.54
N ASN A 226 2.95 11.62 -1.84
CA ASN A 226 4.04 11.49 -2.81
C ASN A 226 4.84 12.79 -2.97
N THR A 227 4.17 13.94 -2.93
CA THR A 227 4.80 15.25 -3.21
C THR A 227 4.95 16.14 -1.97
N TYR A 228 4.21 15.81 -0.90
CA TYR A 228 4.09 16.59 0.33
C TYR A 228 3.50 17.98 0.07
N GLN A 229 2.78 18.14 -1.04
CA GLN A 229 2.04 19.35 -1.36
C GLN A 229 0.69 19.35 -0.63
N ILE A 230 0.25 20.53 -0.19
CA ILE A 230 -1.12 20.71 0.30
C ILE A 230 -2.04 20.68 -0.92
N ILE A 231 -3.04 19.80 -0.89
CA ILE A 231 -4.04 19.69 -1.93
C ILE A 231 -5.27 20.48 -1.50
N GLU A 232 -5.61 21.48 -2.30
CA GLU A 232 -6.79 22.31 -2.14
C GLU A 232 -7.83 22.03 -3.20
N ASN A 233 -7.40 21.65 -4.40
CA ASN A 233 -8.26 21.34 -5.53
C ASN A 233 -7.57 20.36 -6.49
N SER A 234 -8.29 19.88 -7.49
CA SER A 234 -7.78 18.89 -8.45
C SER A 234 -6.57 19.36 -9.29
N GLN A 235 -6.33 20.66 -9.42
CA GLN A 235 -5.20 21.20 -10.18
C GLN A 235 -3.89 21.21 -9.39
N ASP A 236 -3.93 20.95 -8.08
CA ASP A 236 -2.73 20.92 -7.25
C ASP A 236 -1.91 19.64 -7.45
N TYR A 237 -2.52 18.57 -7.99
CA TYR A 237 -1.81 17.34 -8.30
C TYR A 237 -0.90 17.49 -9.52
N PRO A 238 0.21 16.74 -9.58
CA PRO A 238 1.03 16.67 -10.79
C PRO A 238 0.23 16.16 -12.00
N LYS A 239 0.49 16.70 -13.19
CA LYS A 239 -0.24 16.32 -14.40
C LYS A 239 -0.06 14.85 -14.76
N GLY A 240 -1.14 14.22 -15.19
CA GLY A 240 -1.15 12.86 -15.75
C GLY A 240 -1.16 11.74 -14.71
N VAL A 241 -1.36 12.06 -13.43
CA VAL A 241 -1.50 11.06 -12.37
C VAL A 241 -2.96 10.65 -12.21
N GLY A 242 -3.23 9.34 -12.20
CA GLY A 242 -4.59 8.82 -12.11
C GLY A 242 -5.05 8.48 -10.69
N ILE A 243 -4.13 8.08 -9.81
CA ILE A 243 -4.42 7.63 -8.45
C ILE A 243 -3.36 8.20 -7.51
N ARG A 244 -3.80 8.70 -6.34
CA ARG A 244 -2.96 9.27 -5.29
C ARG A 244 -3.43 8.81 -3.92
N ASN A 245 -2.56 8.97 -2.93
CA ASN A 245 -2.88 8.76 -1.52
C ASN A 245 -2.69 10.07 -0.76
N ASN A 246 -3.77 10.59 -0.19
CA ASN A 246 -3.75 11.82 0.57
C ASN A 246 -3.86 11.53 2.06
N LEU A 247 -3.03 12.21 2.85
CA LEU A 247 -3.14 12.30 4.29
C LEU A 247 -3.98 13.53 4.66
N TYR A 248 -5.07 13.30 5.39
CA TYR A 248 -5.90 14.33 5.97
C TYR A 248 -5.64 14.45 7.47
N ILE A 249 -5.34 15.66 7.91
CA ILE A 249 -5.13 15.98 9.34
C ILE A 249 -6.02 17.16 9.70
N HIS A 250 -6.82 17.01 10.76
CA HIS A 250 -7.60 18.11 11.29
C HIS A 250 -6.66 19.22 11.82
N GLN A 251 -6.96 20.48 11.54
CA GLN A 251 -6.10 21.62 11.90
C GLN A 251 -5.72 21.65 13.39
N ASP A 252 -6.68 21.37 14.28
CA ASP A 252 -6.44 21.28 15.73
C ASP A 252 -5.39 20.24 16.16
N ARG A 253 -5.11 19.24 15.31
CA ARG A 253 -4.18 18.13 15.61
C ARG A 253 -2.85 18.22 14.87
N LEU A 254 -2.61 19.28 14.10
CA LEU A 254 -1.38 19.41 13.30
C LEU A 254 -0.10 19.41 14.14
N SER A 255 -0.15 19.94 15.35
CA SER A 255 0.99 19.95 16.28
C SER A 255 1.33 18.58 16.85
N GLU A 256 0.44 17.58 16.71
CA GLU A 256 0.64 16.23 17.22
C GLU A 256 1.55 15.38 16.32
N VAL A 257 1.71 15.78 15.05
CA VAL A 257 2.34 14.97 14.00
C VAL A 257 3.42 15.75 13.25
N VAL A 258 4.33 15.03 12.60
CA VAL A 258 5.42 15.64 11.79
C VAL A 258 4.94 16.17 10.43
N TYR A 259 3.77 15.72 9.98
CA TYR A 259 3.11 16.19 8.77
C TYR A 259 2.43 17.55 9.00
N ASN A 260 3.22 18.54 9.37
CA ASN A 260 2.77 19.87 9.71
C ASN A 260 3.38 20.88 8.71
N PRO A 261 2.62 21.32 7.70
CA PRO A 261 3.13 22.24 6.69
C PRO A 261 3.39 23.66 7.27
N PRO A 262 4.24 24.49 6.62
CA PRO A 262 4.85 24.25 5.32
C PRO A 262 6.03 23.25 5.37
N PHE A 263 6.15 22.44 4.31
CA PHE A 263 7.30 21.57 4.10
C PHE A 263 8.41 22.34 3.38
N ASN A 264 9.64 22.21 3.89
CA ASN A 264 10.81 22.85 3.31
C ASN A 264 11.68 21.81 2.62
N PHE A 265 12.01 22.09 1.36
CA PHE A 265 12.77 21.21 0.49
C PHE A 265 14.15 21.79 0.19
N GLU A 266 15.17 20.95 0.32
CA GLU A 266 16.54 21.24 -0.09
C GLU A 266 16.86 20.39 -1.32
N GLU A 267 17.27 21.02 -2.42
CA GLU A 267 17.76 20.28 -3.59
C GLU A 267 19.07 19.59 -3.22
N TYR A 268 19.10 18.27 -3.37
CA TYR A 268 20.26 17.46 -3.00
C TYR A 268 21.12 17.12 -4.21
N ALA A 269 20.49 16.62 -5.28
CA ALA A 269 21.16 16.25 -6.52
C ALA A 269 20.17 16.24 -7.69
N SER A 270 20.71 16.46 -8.88
CA SER A 270 20.03 16.26 -10.16
C SER A 270 20.87 15.29 -10.99
N LEU A 271 20.21 14.31 -11.59
CA LEU A 271 20.80 13.26 -12.43
C LEU A 271 20.34 13.42 -13.87
N GLU A 272 21.25 13.18 -14.80
CA GLU A 272 21.01 13.19 -16.24
C GLU A 272 20.96 11.75 -16.78
N THR A 273 20.47 11.56 -18.00
CA THR A 273 20.49 10.24 -18.68
C THR A 273 21.86 9.55 -18.65
N THR A 274 22.96 10.32 -18.70
CA THR A 274 24.32 9.77 -18.66
C THR A 274 24.69 9.11 -17.35
N ASP A 275 24.01 9.43 -16.25
CA ASP A 275 24.23 8.83 -14.93
C ASP A 275 23.66 7.41 -14.82
N PHE A 276 22.88 6.99 -15.81
CA PHE A 276 22.26 5.68 -15.87
C PHE A 276 22.97 4.76 -16.88
N GLU A 277 22.95 3.46 -16.60
CA GLU A 277 23.47 2.41 -17.46
C GLU A 277 22.39 1.36 -17.74
N THR A 278 22.07 1.17 -19.02
CA THR A 278 21.22 0.08 -19.48
C THR A 278 22.06 -1.17 -19.72
N LYS A 279 21.68 -2.27 -19.06
CA LYS A 279 22.29 -3.60 -19.22
C LYS A 279 21.71 -4.32 -20.44
N THR A 280 22.38 -5.39 -20.87
CA THR A 280 21.98 -6.18 -22.06
C THR A 280 20.59 -6.80 -21.96
N ASN A 281 20.09 -7.05 -20.75
CA ASN A 281 18.74 -7.54 -20.49
C ASN A 281 17.67 -6.41 -20.47
N GLY A 282 18.06 -5.16 -20.72
CA GLY A 282 17.18 -3.98 -20.68
C GLY A 282 17.04 -3.34 -19.30
N SER A 283 17.55 -3.95 -18.23
CA SER A 283 17.49 -3.36 -16.88
C SER A 283 18.38 -2.12 -16.80
N ILE A 284 17.98 -1.13 -15.99
CA ILE A 284 18.68 0.17 -15.86
C ILE A 284 19.08 0.41 -14.41
N TYR A 285 20.30 0.90 -14.20
CA TYR A 285 20.89 1.19 -12.89
C TYR A 285 21.63 2.52 -12.90
N LEU A 286 21.93 3.09 -11.72
CA LEU A 286 22.90 4.18 -11.65
C LEU A 286 24.31 3.64 -11.94
N ARG A 287 25.11 4.43 -12.66
CA ARG A 287 26.54 4.16 -12.86
C ARG A 287 27.32 4.32 -11.56
N THR A 288 26.96 5.36 -10.80
CA THR A 288 27.57 5.68 -9.51
C THR A 288 26.46 5.87 -8.48
N PRO A 289 26.35 5.00 -7.47
CA PRO A 289 25.38 5.18 -6.41
C PRO A 289 25.61 6.49 -5.65
N LEU A 290 24.52 7.11 -5.21
CA LEU A 290 24.53 8.34 -4.44
C LEU A 290 24.90 8.06 -2.98
N ILE A 291 25.50 9.03 -2.31
CA ILE A 291 25.60 9.02 -0.84
C ILE A 291 24.57 10.02 -0.37
N LEU A 292 23.54 9.55 0.34
CA LEU A 292 22.49 10.40 0.90
C LEU A 292 22.58 10.35 2.43
N ASP A 293 22.52 11.51 3.08
CA ASP A 293 22.48 11.58 4.55
C ASP A 293 21.19 10.99 5.14
N LYS A 294 21.19 10.75 6.45
CA LYS A 294 19.96 10.45 7.19
C LYS A 294 18.86 11.47 6.87
N GLY A 295 17.63 11.00 6.62
CA GLY A 295 16.46 11.85 6.44
C GLY A 295 15.42 11.33 5.45
N ARG A 296 14.44 12.19 5.18
CA ARG A 296 13.34 11.96 4.22
C ARG A 296 13.71 12.57 2.86
N TYR A 297 13.49 11.83 1.80
CA TYR A 297 13.77 12.28 0.43
C TYR A 297 12.56 12.06 -0.48
N LEU A 298 12.34 13.04 -1.36
CA LEU A 298 11.50 12.92 -2.55
C LEU A 298 12.42 12.77 -3.76
N ILE A 299 12.20 11.73 -4.55
CA ILE A 299 12.94 11.43 -5.76
C ILE A 299 11.94 11.45 -6.91
N ASP A 300 12.05 12.44 -7.78
CA ASP A 300 11.24 12.55 -9.00
C ASP A 300 12.07 11.99 -10.16
N ILE A 301 11.69 10.82 -10.68
CA ILE A 301 12.37 10.21 -11.83
C ILE A 301 11.58 10.46 -13.10
N ASP A 302 12.21 11.15 -14.04
CA ASP A 302 11.66 11.35 -15.37
C ASP A 302 12.07 10.19 -16.28
N PHE A 303 11.10 9.38 -16.68
CA PHE A 303 11.31 8.30 -17.63
C PHE A 303 10.06 8.09 -18.49
N VAL A 304 10.30 7.60 -19.70
CA VAL A 304 9.26 7.25 -20.68
C VAL A 304 9.30 5.76 -20.96
N ALA A 305 8.13 5.17 -21.22
CA ALA A 305 7.96 3.79 -21.64
C ALA A 305 6.58 3.60 -22.27
N GLN A 306 6.47 2.65 -23.19
CA GLN A 306 5.24 2.32 -23.93
C GLN A 306 4.84 0.85 -23.79
N GLY A 307 5.65 0.03 -23.12
CA GLY A 307 5.36 -1.39 -22.95
C GLY A 307 4.18 -1.64 -22.00
N GLU A 308 3.20 -2.42 -22.49
CA GLU A 308 1.95 -2.74 -21.77
C GLU A 308 1.87 -4.20 -21.32
N ASP A 309 2.83 -5.03 -21.73
CA ASP A 309 2.88 -6.49 -21.48
C ASP A 309 4.31 -6.92 -21.11
N ASN A 310 4.91 -6.19 -20.17
CA ASN A 310 6.25 -6.46 -19.67
C ASN A 310 6.31 -6.23 -18.19
N ASP A 311 6.94 -7.15 -17.47
CA ASP A 311 6.97 -7.12 -16.03
C ASP A 311 8.23 -6.39 -15.54
N LEU A 312 8.06 -5.29 -14.81
CA LEU A 312 9.14 -4.42 -14.35
C LEU A 312 9.00 -4.12 -12.86
N THR A 313 10.11 -4.22 -12.14
CA THR A 313 10.23 -3.62 -10.81
C THR A 313 11.18 -2.44 -10.86
N CYS A 314 10.86 -1.37 -10.16
CA CYS A 314 11.76 -0.22 -10.02
C CYS A 314 11.74 0.32 -8.61
N GLY A 315 12.81 1.01 -8.21
CA GLY A 315 12.85 1.64 -6.91
C GLY A 315 14.26 1.92 -6.40
N VAL A 316 14.42 1.83 -5.09
CA VAL A 316 15.62 2.29 -4.38
C VAL A 316 16.22 1.15 -3.55
N LYS A 317 17.54 1.00 -3.67
CA LYS A 317 18.36 0.07 -2.88
C LYS A 317 19.35 0.82 -1.98
N VAL A 318 19.63 0.24 -0.82
CA VAL A 318 20.76 0.60 0.05
C VAL A 318 21.67 -0.63 0.17
N GLY A 319 22.83 -0.58 -0.48
CA GLY A 319 23.62 -1.79 -0.75
C GLY A 319 22.78 -2.80 -1.55
N GLU A 320 22.68 -4.04 -1.06
CA GLU A 320 21.85 -5.09 -1.67
C GLU A 320 20.37 -5.06 -1.21
N LYS A 321 20.03 -4.20 -0.25
CA LYS A 321 18.69 -4.17 0.36
C LYS A 321 17.77 -3.24 -0.41
N ILE A 322 16.64 -3.77 -0.90
CA ILE A 322 15.55 -2.96 -1.44
C ILE A 322 14.83 -2.26 -0.27
N ILE A 323 14.71 -0.94 -0.34
CA ILE A 323 14.00 -0.13 0.65
C ILE A 323 12.73 0.52 0.11
N PHE A 324 12.59 0.55 -1.21
CA PHE A 324 11.44 1.06 -1.93
C PHE A 324 11.31 0.29 -3.24
N ARG A 325 10.09 -0.12 -3.60
CA ARG A 325 9.82 -0.86 -4.83
C ARG A 325 8.41 -0.58 -5.32
N TYR A 326 8.29 -0.30 -6.61
CA TYR A 326 7.09 -0.49 -7.40
C TYR A 326 7.23 -1.69 -8.34
N HIS A 327 6.09 -2.26 -8.72
CA HIS A 327 5.98 -3.42 -9.59
C HIS A 327 4.74 -3.23 -10.47
N ALA A 328 4.96 -3.09 -11.78
CA ALA A 328 3.90 -2.94 -12.78
C ALA A 328 4.50 -3.02 -14.19
N TYR A 329 3.65 -2.80 -15.20
CA TYR A 329 4.10 -2.60 -16.57
C TYR A 329 4.81 -1.25 -16.74
N SER A 330 5.77 -1.19 -17.66
CA SER A 330 6.62 0.00 -17.81
C SER A 330 5.84 1.24 -18.20
N ASN A 331 4.80 1.12 -19.06
CA ASN A 331 3.94 2.25 -19.43
C ASN A 331 3.21 2.86 -18.21
N LEU A 332 2.70 2.02 -17.31
CA LEU A 332 1.98 2.43 -16.12
C LEU A 332 2.93 3.06 -15.10
N LEU A 333 4.11 2.47 -14.93
CA LEU A 333 5.16 3.05 -14.08
C LEU A 333 5.56 4.44 -14.60
N ALA A 334 5.79 4.57 -15.90
CA ALA A 334 6.19 5.82 -16.54
C ALA A 334 5.11 6.90 -16.45
N SER A 335 3.82 6.55 -16.46
CA SER A 335 2.74 7.53 -16.39
C SER A 335 2.43 8.00 -14.98
N SER A 336 2.53 7.12 -13.98
CA SER A 336 1.91 7.34 -12.66
C SER A 336 2.85 7.22 -11.45
N TYR A 337 3.99 6.56 -11.57
CA TYR A 337 4.80 6.14 -10.41
C TYR A 337 6.23 6.73 -10.42
N ARG A 338 6.33 8.03 -10.71
CA ARG A 338 7.59 8.77 -10.82
C ARG A 338 8.06 9.44 -9.52
N ASP A 339 7.13 9.71 -8.60
CA ASP A 339 7.39 10.41 -7.34
C ASP A 339 7.67 9.41 -6.21
N TRP A 340 8.94 9.10 -5.97
CA TRP A 340 9.35 8.14 -4.96
C TRP A 340 9.66 8.82 -3.63
N VAL A 341 9.14 8.25 -2.55
CA VAL A 341 9.35 8.75 -1.18
C VAL A 341 10.11 7.71 -0.39
N ILE A 342 11.31 8.09 0.09
CA ILE A 342 12.14 7.21 0.92
C ILE A 342 12.52 7.88 2.23
N HIS A 343 12.83 7.09 3.23
CA HIS A 343 13.41 7.56 4.48
C HIS A 343 14.65 6.73 4.81
N LEU A 344 15.77 7.40 5.06
CA LEU A 344 17.03 6.79 5.45
C LEU A 344 17.26 6.98 6.94
N SER A 345 17.55 5.88 7.63
CA SER A 345 17.86 5.84 9.06
C SER A 345 19.24 6.40 9.39
N GLU A 346 20.14 6.35 8.43
CA GLU A 346 21.55 6.73 8.54
C GLU A 346 22.07 7.16 7.17
N THR A 347 23.23 7.82 7.13
CA THR A 347 23.89 8.14 5.86
C THR A 347 24.20 6.85 5.11
N SER A 348 23.67 6.73 3.91
CA SER A 348 23.59 5.47 3.17
C SER A 348 24.04 5.65 1.73
N LYS A 349 24.64 4.59 1.17
CA LYS A 349 24.89 4.48 -0.26
C LYS A 349 23.62 4.00 -0.95
N VAL A 350 23.04 4.84 -1.80
CA VAL A 350 21.72 4.68 -2.41
C VAL A 350 21.85 4.45 -3.91
N ASP A 351 21.17 3.42 -4.42
CA ASP A 351 21.11 3.10 -5.84
C ASP A 351 19.67 3.09 -6.34
N PHE A 352 19.46 3.45 -7.61
CA PHE A 352 18.17 3.36 -8.31
C PHE A 352 18.22 2.22 -9.30
N TYR A 353 17.15 1.43 -9.34
CA TYR A 353 17.09 0.26 -10.21
C TYR A 353 15.78 0.18 -10.97
N PHE A 354 15.85 -0.41 -12.16
CA PHE A 354 14.74 -0.80 -13.02
C PHE A 354 15.07 -2.20 -13.55
N GLU A 355 14.42 -3.23 -13.02
CA GLU A 355 14.71 -4.65 -13.22
C GLU A 355 13.52 -5.36 -13.85
N PHE A 356 13.69 -5.80 -15.10
CA PHE A 356 12.68 -6.60 -15.79
C PHE A 356 12.63 -8.02 -15.21
N LEU A 357 11.40 -8.51 -15.02
CA LEU A 357 11.12 -9.85 -14.54
C LEU A 357 10.76 -10.78 -15.71
N ASN A 358 10.83 -12.08 -15.45
CA ASN A 358 10.32 -13.13 -16.35
C ASN A 358 10.89 -13.08 -17.78
N GLY A 359 12.09 -12.52 -17.96
CA GLY A 359 12.73 -12.36 -19.27
C GLY A 359 12.05 -11.34 -20.20
N THR A 360 11.12 -10.55 -19.67
CA THR A 360 10.48 -9.44 -20.38
C THR A 360 11.47 -8.29 -20.60
N LYS A 361 11.12 -7.34 -21.47
CA LYS A 361 11.89 -6.13 -21.74
C LYS A 361 11.03 -5.10 -22.45
N ASP A 362 11.39 -3.83 -22.29
CA ASP A 362 10.81 -2.73 -23.05
C ASP A 362 11.94 -1.90 -23.67
N LYS A 363 12.00 -1.85 -25.01
CA LYS A 363 13.01 -1.07 -25.73
C LYS A 363 12.74 0.43 -25.73
N THR A 364 11.52 0.83 -25.36
CA THR A 364 11.10 2.23 -25.28
C THR A 364 11.38 2.83 -23.91
N LEU A 365 11.69 2.00 -22.90
CA LEU A 365 12.07 2.46 -21.57
C LEU A 365 13.34 3.31 -21.65
N SER A 366 13.23 4.58 -21.27
CA SER A 366 14.35 5.52 -21.29
C SER A 366 14.24 6.53 -20.15
N ILE A 367 15.26 6.58 -19.30
CA ILE A 367 15.36 7.53 -18.18
C ILE A 367 15.95 8.84 -18.70
N GLN A 368 15.18 9.91 -18.57
CA GLN A 368 15.58 11.27 -18.96
C GLN A 368 16.38 11.96 -17.86
N GLY A 369 16.11 11.64 -16.59
CA GLY A 369 16.86 12.15 -15.46
C GLY A 369 16.15 11.89 -14.14
N ALA A 370 16.69 12.43 -13.05
CA ALA A 370 16.02 12.41 -11.75
C ALA A 370 16.37 13.64 -10.91
N LYS A 371 15.42 14.12 -10.10
CA LYS A 371 15.64 15.19 -9.12
C LYS A 371 15.44 14.64 -7.71
N ILE A 372 16.44 14.84 -6.86
CA ILE A 372 16.45 14.36 -5.48
C ILE A 372 16.36 15.58 -4.55
N ARG A 373 15.32 15.62 -3.73
CA ARG A 373 15.07 16.69 -2.75
C ARG A 373 14.97 16.11 -1.34
N LYS A 374 15.66 16.72 -0.37
CA LYS A 374 15.54 16.37 1.04
C LYS A 374 14.41 17.17 1.69
N VAL A 375 13.55 16.51 2.46
CA VAL A 375 12.51 17.16 3.27
C VAL A 375 13.09 17.44 4.66
N THR A 376 13.32 18.72 4.96
CA THR A 376 14.04 19.13 6.18
C THR A 376 13.22 18.94 7.47
N ASN A 377 11.88 18.87 7.37
CA ASN A 377 10.98 18.69 8.51
C ASN A 377 11.13 17.31 9.22
N PHE A 378 11.77 16.32 8.58
CA PHE A 378 11.81 14.92 9.06
C PHE A 378 13.17 14.49 9.64
N GLN A 379 14.07 15.44 9.94
CA GLN A 379 15.44 15.13 10.39
C GLN A 379 15.52 14.27 11.67
N ASN A 380 14.55 14.44 12.59
CA ASN A 380 14.56 13.82 13.92
C ASN A 380 13.57 12.67 14.09
N GLN A 381 12.97 12.16 13.00
CA GLN A 381 12.03 11.06 13.13
C GLN A 381 12.74 9.74 13.52
N PRO A 382 12.14 8.94 14.42
CA PRO A 382 12.65 7.61 14.73
C PRO A 382 12.74 6.78 13.46
N THR A 383 13.84 6.07 13.31
CA THR A 383 14.33 5.61 12.02
C THR A 383 13.80 4.24 11.59
N ASN A 384 13.01 3.58 12.42
CA ASN A 384 12.76 2.16 12.26
C ASN A 384 11.31 1.92 11.81
N LEU A 385 11.11 1.91 10.48
CA LEU A 385 10.01 1.14 9.86
C LEU A 385 10.17 -0.36 10.19
N TYR A 386 11.43 -0.75 10.34
CA TYR A 386 11.91 -2.07 10.70
C TYR A 386 12.78 -1.89 11.93
N ILE A 387 12.32 -2.40 13.09
CA ILE A 387 13.12 -2.49 14.33
C ILE A 387 14.52 -2.98 13.99
#